data_AF-A0A7V9AUG2-F1
#
_entry.id   AF-A0A7V9AUG2-F1
#
_cell.length_a   1.000
_cell.length_b   1.000
_cell.length_c   1.000
_cell.angle_alpha   90.00
_cell.angle_beta   90.00
_cell.angle_gamma   90.00
#
_symmetry.space_group_name_H-M   'P 1'
#
loop_
_entity.id
_entity.type
_entity.pdbx_description
1 polymer ?
#
loop_
_entity_poly.entity_id
_entity_poly.type
_entity_poly.pdbx_seq_one_letter_code
_entity_poly.pdbx_strand_id
1 'polypeptide(L)'
;MYKRQASDGVRFELGIRLDRVDTSYGELRVHYVRNSDHQFRASVTGDALLVAAGRAPSIEGLNLGGAGIAASKQGVTVNDRLQTTNPRVYASGDVCSAYKFTHAADAMSRIVIENALFFRRRKASALVIPWVTYTDPEVAHVGASEEDVEKSDGRLKTISVPLAEIDRAIVDDETDGFVHVYHDRGRIRGCTIVAPHAGEMIGEVAYAMTHGGTLSGLSATIHPYPTQAEALRKAGDMYRRQSLTPRVRRWLARYFAWTR
;
A
#
# COMPACT_ATOMS: atom_id res chain seq x y z
N MET A 1 12.39 -2.26 -6.16
CA MET A 1 11.98 -1.22 -7.13
C MET A 1 13.16 -0.41 -7.66
N TYR A 2 13.67 0.64 -6.98
CA TYR A 2 14.67 1.56 -7.56
C TYR A 2 15.91 0.89 -8.17
N LYS A 3 16.49 -0.10 -7.47
CA LYS A 3 17.66 -0.82 -7.96
C LYS A 3 17.41 -1.56 -9.28
N ARG A 4 16.22 -2.15 -9.45
CA ARG A 4 15.83 -2.88 -10.65
C ARG A 4 15.60 -1.93 -11.83
N GLN A 5 14.80 -0.88 -11.63
CA GLN A 5 14.59 0.10 -12.69
C GLN A 5 15.87 0.83 -13.09
N ALA A 6 16.77 1.06 -12.13
CA ALA A 6 18.09 1.60 -12.44
C ALA A 6 18.95 0.64 -13.28
N SER A 7 18.89 -0.67 -13.04
CA SER A 7 19.57 -1.65 -13.92
C SER A 7 18.97 -1.70 -15.31
N ASP A 8 17.67 -1.39 -15.44
CA ASP A 8 16.97 -1.30 -16.72
C ASP A 8 17.26 0.04 -17.46
N GLY A 9 18.12 0.89 -16.91
CA GLY A 9 18.55 2.15 -17.52
C GLY A 9 17.76 3.39 -17.10
N VAL A 10 16.82 3.27 -16.14
CA VAL A 10 16.08 4.42 -15.62
C VAL A 10 16.96 5.26 -14.69
N ARG A 11 17.18 6.52 -15.05
CA ARG A 11 17.89 7.48 -14.22
C ARG A 11 16.93 8.19 -13.26
N PHE A 12 17.18 8.06 -11.96
CA PHE A 12 16.41 8.75 -10.93
C PHE A 12 17.13 10.00 -10.40
N GLU A 13 16.48 11.14 -10.51
CA GLU A 13 16.93 12.40 -9.90
C GLU A 13 16.01 12.74 -8.72
N LEU A 14 16.32 12.21 -7.54
CA LEU A 14 15.55 12.44 -6.31
C LEU A 14 16.04 13.65 -5.53
N GLY A 15 15.18 14.25 -4.71
CA GLY A 15 15.53 15.42 -3.88
C GLY A 15 15.81 16.68 -4.69
N ILE A 16 15.19 16.79 -5.87
CA ILE A 16 15.35 17.93 -6.78
C ILE A 16 14.14 18.86 -6.72
N ARG A 17 14.34 20.13 -7.04
CA ARG A 17 13.27 21.08 -7.36
C ARG A 17 13.41 21.49 -8.81
N LEU A 18 12.35 21.31 -9.60
CA LEU A 18 12.30 21.77 -10.99
C LEU A 18 12.29 23.31 -11.02
N ASP A 19 13.11 23.89 -11.90
CA ASP A 19 13.28 25.35 -12.01
C ASP A 19 12.64 25.88 -13.29
N ARG A 20 12.97 25.26 -14.44
CA ARG A 20 12.50 25.68 -15.76
C ARG A 20 12.49 24.51 -16.73
N VAL A 21 11.55 24.54 -17.67
CA VAL A 21 11.58 23.71 -18.88
C VAL A 21 11.69 24.65 -20.07
N ASP A 22 12.61 24.36 -20.98
CA ASP A 22 12.74 25.07 -22.25
C ASP A 22 12.99 24.09 -23.40
N THR A 23 12.84 24.59 -24.63
CA THR A 23 13.06 23.83 -25.86
C THR A 23 14.11 24.55 -26.67
N SER A 24 15.16 23.86 -27.07
CA SER A 24 16.25 24.42 -27.88
C SER A 24 16.61 23.45 -28.99
N TYR A 25 16.66 23.93 -30.23
CA TYR A 25 16.93 23.11 -31.43
C TYR A 25 16.06 21.83 -31.55
N GLY A 26 14.82 21.88 -31.06
CA GLY A 26 13.89 20.74 -31.07
C GLY A 26 14.05 19.75 -29.92
N GLU A 27 15.01 19.97 -29.01
CA GLU A 27 15.24 19.13 -27.83
C GLU A 27 14.61 19.78 -26.58
N LEU A 28 13.87 19.00 -25.78
CA LEU A 28 13.36 19.46 -24.48
C LEU A 28 14.48 19.42 -23.45
N ARG A 29 14.59 20.47 -22.64
CA ARG A 29 15.53 20.58 -21.54
C ARG A 29 14.81 20.90 -20.25
N VAL A 30 15.01 20.09 -19.23
CA VAL A 30 14.46 20.27 -17.89
C VAL A 30 15.59 20.66 -16.93
N HIS A 31 15.51 21.87 -16.40
CA HIS A 31 16.44 22.41 -15.42
C HIS A 31 15.95 22.13 -13.99
N TYR A 32 16.85 21.70 -13.13
CA TYR A 32 16.54 21.42 -11.74
C TYR A 32 17.69 21.82 -10.81
N VAL A 33 17.33 22.04 -9.54
CA VAL A 33 18.29 22.26 -8.46
C VAL A 33 18.27 21.10 -7.48
N ARG A 34 19.44 20.76 -6.94
CA ARG A 34 19.60 19.81 -5.83
C ARG A 34 20.03 20.60 -4.60
N ASN A 35 19.36 20.36 -3.48
CA ASN A 35 19.48 21.08 -2.19
C ASN A 35 18.76 22.45 -2.14
N SER A 36 18.40 22.85 -0.92
CA SER A 36 17.71 24.10 -0.57
C SER A 36 18.49 25.36 -0.95
N ASP A 37 19.82 25.26 -1.05
CA ASP A 37 20.70 26.43 -1.16
C ASP A 37 21.00 26.82 -2.61
N HIS A 38 20.31 26.20 -3.59
CA HIS A 38 20.45 26.47 -5.03
C HIS A 38 21.87 26.32 -5.62
N GLN A 39 22.81 25.75 -4.87
CA GLN A 39 24.21 25.69 -5.29
C GLN A 39 24.46 24.71 -6.44
N PHE A 40 23.67 23.64 -6.53
CA PHE A 40 23.78 22.67 -7.61
C PHE A 40 22.63 22.83 -8.60
N ARG A 41 22.95 23.33 -9.79
CA ARG A 41 22.05 23.41 -10.95
C ARG A 41 22.47 22.36 -11.97
N ALA A 42 21.50 21.60 -12.47
CA ALA A 42 21.71 20.63 -13.53
C ALA A 42 20.55 20.68 -14.53
N SER A 43 20.72 20.00 -15.67
CA SER A 43 19.66 19.79 -16.63
C SER A 43 19.71 18.39 -17.20
N VAL A 44 18.53 17.86 -17.55
CA VAL A 44 18.37 16.65 -18.37
C VAL A 44 17.67 17.04 -19.67
N THR A 45 17.99 16.34 -20.75
CA THR A 45 17.35 16.54 -22.05
C THR A 45 16.61 15.29 -22.52
N GLY A 46 15.67 15.46 -23.44
CA GLY A 46 14.93 14.37 -24.06
C GLY A 46 13.95 14.85 -25.14
N ASP A 47 13.32 13.89 -25.81
CA ASP A 47 12.38 14.17 -26.92
C ASP A 47 10.96 14.48 -26.43
N ALA A 48 10.59 13.96 -25.25
CA ALA A 48 9.26 14.12 -24.67
C ALA A 48 9.32 14.36 -23.16
N LEU A 49 8.33 15.08 -22.63
CA LEU A 49 8.14 15.30 -21.20
C LEU A 49 6.77 14.80 -20.75
N LEU A 50 6.76 13.79 -19.88
CA LEU A 50 5.57 13.33 -19.18
C LEU A 50 5.47 14.00 -17.80
N VAL A 51 4.41 14.76 -17.56
CA VAL A 51 4.16 15.40 -16.26
C VAL A 51 3.17 14.57 -15.44
N ALA A 52 3.67 13.82 -14.47
CA ALA A 52 2.88 12.97 -13.57
C ALA A 52 2.90 13.51 -12.11
N ALA A 53 2.74 14.83 -11.93
CA ALA A 53 2.90 15.51 -10.64
C ALA A 53 1.69 15.44 -9.69
N GLY A 54 0.65 14.69 -10.04
CA GLY A 54 -0.55 14.49 -9.23
C GLY A 54 -1.85 14.86 -9.97
N ARG A 55 -2.95 14.89 -9.21
CA ARG A 55 -4.32 15.12 -9.72
C ARG A 55 -5.00 16.22 -8.90
N ALA A 56 -5.76 17.09 -9.53
CA ALA A 56 -6.63 18.06 -8.87
C ALA A 56 -8.09 17.58 -8.87
N PRO A 57 -8.88 17.85 -7.82
CA PRO A 57 -10.30 17.51 -7.78
C PRO A 57 -11.08 18.37 -8.77
N SER A 58 -11.96 17.75 -9.57
CA SER A 58 -12.82 18.43 -10.53
C SER A 58 -14.06 19.04 -9.85
N ILE A 59 -13.92 20.25 -9.30
CA ILE A 59 -14.98 20.96 -8.57
C ILE A 59 -15.41 22.30 -9.21
N GLU A 60 -14.72 22.72 -10.27
CA GLU A 60 -15.03 23.95 -11.00
C GLU A 60 -16.37 23.83 -11.73
N GLY A 61 -17.14 24.93 -11.80
CA GLY A 61 -18.44 24.97 -12.46
C GLY A 61 -19.60 24.31 -11.69
N LEU A 62 -19.36 23.69 -10.53
CA LEU A 62 -20.40 22.98 -9.76
C LEU A 62 -21.27 23.88 -8.86
N ASN A 63 -20.95 25.18 -8.76
CA ASN A 63 -21.64 26.12 -7.86
C ASN A 63 -21.82 25.59 -6.41
N LEU A 64 -20.77 24.99 -5.85
CA LEU A 64 -20.79 24.39 -4.51
C LEU A 64 -21.25 25.38 -3.42
N GLY A 65 -20.87 26.65 -3.56
CA GLY A 65 -21.31 27.72 -2.65
C GLY A 65 -22.83 27.91 -2.65
N GLY A 66 -23.46 27.93 -3.84
CA GLY A 66 -24.92 27.98 -3.95
C GLY A 66 -25.62 26.75 -3.37
N ALA A 67 -24.94 25.61 -3.30
CA ALA A 67 -25.43 24.39 -2.68
C ALA A 67 -25.09 24.25 -1.19
N GLY A 68 -24.40 25.21 -0.57
CA GLY A 68 -23.98 25.14 0.83
C GLY A 68 -22.91 24.05 1.11
N ILE A 69 -22.09 23.73 0.11
CA ILE A 69 -21.06 22.69 0.18
C ILE A 69 -19.68 23.35 0.30
N ALA A 70 -18.98 23.07 1.41
CA ALA A 70 -17.60 23.51 1.60
C ALA A 70 -16.62 22.65 0.79
N ALA A 71 -15.62 23.31 0.21
CA ALA A 71 -14.53 22.66 -0.51
C ALA A 71 -13.23 23.46 -0.31
N SER A 72 -12.09 22.76 -0.46
CA SER A 72 -10.75 23.35 -0.46
C SER A 72 -9.99 22.92 -1.72
N LYS A 73 -8.72 23.31 -1.83
CA LYS A 73 -7.82 22.83 -2.90
C LYS A 73 -7.67 21.29 -2.91
N GLN A 74 -7.97 20.64 -1.79
CA GLN A 74 -7.91 19.19 -1.63
C GLN A 74 -9.21 18.51 -2.06
N GLY A 75 -10.30 19.25 -2.24
CA GLY A 75 -11.59 18.71 -2.70
C GLY A 75 -12.77 19.12 -1.82
N VAL A 76 -13.91 18.44 -2.03
CA VAL A 76 -15.13 18.61 -1.23
C VAL A 76 -14.88 18.12 0.20
N THR A 77 -15.25 18.95 1.18
CA THR A 77 -15.16 18.58 2.60
C THR A 77 -16.28 17.63 2.95
N VAL A 78 -15.92 16.46 3.49
CA VAL A 78 -16.86 15.45 3.98
C VAL A 78 -16.51 15.00 5.38
N ASN A 79 -17.50 14.54 6.13
CA ASN A 79 -17.28 13.81 7.37
C ASN A 79 -16.93 12.34 7.08
N ASP A 80 -16.64 11.56 8.14
CA ASP A 80 -16.28 10.14 8.02
C ASP A 80 -17.40 9.25 7.43
N ARG A 81 -18.63 9.77 7.33
CA ARG A 81 -19.76 9.11 6.66
C ARG A 81 -19.93 9.54 5.20
N LEU A 82 -18.97 10.30 4.67
CA LEU A 82 -18.95 10.85 3.31
C LEU A 82 -20.06 11.89 3.03
N GLN A 83 -20.62 12.47 4.09
CA GLN A 83 -21.62 13.54 4.00
C GLN A 83 -20.92 14.89 3.98
N THR A 84 -21.37 15.79 3.10
CA THR A 84 -20.82 17.15 2.97
C THR A 84 -21.33 18.09 4.07
N THR A 85 -20.95 19.36 4.05
CA THR A 85 -21.54 20.40 4.92
C THR A 85 -23.02 20.64 4.64
N ASN A 86 -23.50 20.29 3.44
CA ASN A 86 -24.92 20.18 3.19
C ASN A 86 -25.38 18.77 3.61
N PRO A 87 -26.28 18.63 4.62
CA PRO A 87 -26.68 17.32 5.13
C PRO A 87 -27.44 16.46 4.13
N ARG A 88 -27.90 17.02 3.01
CA ARG A 88 -28.59 16.29 1.93
C ARG A 88 -27.65 15.84 0.82
N VAL A 89 -26.38 16.24 0.85
CA VAL A 89 -25.42 15.97 -0.21
C VAL A 89 -24.23 15.18 0.32
N TYR A 90 -23.81 14.20 -0.48
CA TYR A 90 -22.69 13.32 -0.21
C TYR A 90 -21.66 13.45 -1.35
N ALA A 91 -20.41 13.08 -1.07
CA ALA A 91 -19.35 13.01 -2.08
C ALA A 91 -18.51 11.75 -1.87
N SER A 92 -17.98 11.18 -2.95
CA SER A 92 -17.14 9.97 -2.89
C SER A 92 -16.06 10.00 -3.96
N GLY A 93 -14.98 9.24 -3.76
CA GLY A 93 -13.87 9.13 -4.70
C GLY A 93 -12.92 10.33 -4.68
N ASP A 94 -12.20 10.52 -5.78
CA ASP A 94 -11.10 11.50 -5.92
C ASP A 94 -11.47 12.93 -5.51
N VAL A 95 -12.75 13.30 -5.58
CA VAL A 95 -13.22 14.66 -5.26
C VAL A 95 -13.18 14.97 -3.77
N CYS A 96 -13.12 13.96 -2.89
CA CYS A 96 -13.12 14.14 -1.43
C CYS A 96 -12.17 13.20 -0.67
N SER A 97 -11.40 12.38 -1.39
CA SER A 97 -10.53 11.34 -0.83
C SER A 97 -9.05 11.67 -1.00
N ALA A 98 -8.25 11.35 0.01
CA ALA A 98 -6.79 11.32 -0.12
C ALA A 98 -6.32 10.15 -1.02
N TYR A 99 -7.08 9.05 -1.04
CA TYR A 99 -6.82 7.88 -1.88
C TYR A 99 -7.54 8.03 -3.22
N LYS A 100 -6.77 8.27 -4.28
CA LYS A 100 -7.26 8.50 -5.64
C LYS A 100 -7.20 7.22 -6.48
N PHE A 101 -7.90 6.19 -5.99
CA PHE A 101 -7.94 4.88 -6.61
C PHE A 101 -9.37 4.49 -6.98
N THR A 102 -9.50 3.77 -8.09
CA THR A 102 -10.81 3.32 -8.60
C THR A 102 -11.54 2.43 -7.58
N HIS A 103 -10.85 1.46 -6.96
CA HIS A 103 -11.44 0.59 -5.94
C HIS A 103 -11.80 1.35 -4.65
N ALA A 104 -11.03 2.37 -4.27
CA ALA A 104 -11.38 3.23 -3.14
C ALA A 104 -12.64 4.06 -3.44
N ALA A 105 -12.75 4.60 -4.66
CA ALA A 105 -13.94 5.35 -5.11
C ALA A 105 -15.19 4.45 -5.14
N ASP A 106 -15.10 3.21 -5.63
CA ASP A 106 -16.22 2.25 -5.60
C ASP A 106 -16.67 1.96 -4.15
N ALA A 107 -15.72 1.64 -3.26
CA ALA A 107 -16.02 1.35 -1.86
C ALA A 107 -16.67 2.55 -1.14
N MET A 108 -16.17 3.76 -1.40
CA MET A 108 -16.76 5.00 -0.90
C MET A 108 -18.17 5.24 -1.46
N SER A 109 -18.40 4.96 -2.74
CA SER A 109 -19.72 5.09 -3.37
C SER A 109 -20.75 4.18 -2.70
N ARG A 110 -20.37 2.95 -2.36
CA ARG A 110 -21.22 2.03 -1.59
C ARG A 110 -21.57 2.58 -0.20
N ILE A 111 -20.59 3.19 0.49
CA ILE A 111 -20.83 3.87 1.78
C ILE A 111 -21.82 5.02 1.62
N VAL A 112 -21.67 5.84 0.57
CA VAL A 112 -22.61 6.94 0.28
C VAL A 112 -24.02 6.40 0.08
N ILE A 113 -24.20 5.37 -0.75
CA ILE A 113 -25.51 4.76 -1.02
C ILE A 113 -26.13 4.21 0.28
N GLU A 114 -25.36 3.46 1.08
CA GLU A 114 -25.82 2.90 2.36
C GLU A 114 -26.23 3.98 3.36
N ASN A 115 -25.44 5.06 3.47
CA ASN A 115 -25.70 6.12 4.44
C ASN A 115 -26.83 7.05 3.98
N ALA A 116 -26.95 7.33 2.68
CA ALA A 116 -27.95 8.25 2.13
C ALA A 116 -29.34 7.61 2.00
N LEU A 117 -29.42 6.36 1.55
CA LEU A 117 -30.70 5.71 1.22
C LEU A 117 -31.20 4.75 2.30
N PHE A 118 -30.28 4.17 3.08
CA PHE A 118 -30.61 3.14 4.06
C PHE A 118 -30.31 3.55 5.50
N PHE A 119 -30.02 4.85 5.73
CA PHE A 119 -29.76 5.44 7.03
C PHE A 119 -28.70 4.69 7.86
N ARG A 120 -27.76 4.04 7.18
CA ARG A 120 -26.63 3.37 7.82
C ARG A 120 -25.64 4.43 8.34
N ARG A 121 -24.66 3.95 9.10
CA ARG A 121 -23.61 4.78 9.72
C ARG A 121 -22.22 4.25 9.38
N ARG A 122 -22.04 3.79 8.14
CA ARG A 122 -20.75 3.29 7.66
C ARG A 122 -19.74 4.42 7.62
N LYS A 123 -18.49 4.06 7.90
CA LYS A 123 -17.36 4.98 8.05
C LYS A 123 -16.31 4.70 6.99
N ALA A 124 -15.81 5.74 6.33
CA ALA A 124 -14.69 5.64 5.39
C ALA A 124 -13.40 5.23 6.09
N SER A 125 -13.20 5.67 7.34
CA SER A 125 -12.06 5.29 8.19
C SER A 125 -11.98 3.78 8.53
N ALA A 126 -13.06 3.03 8.30
CA ALA A 126 -13.08 1.59 8.49
C ALA A 126 -12.65 0.80 7.24
N LEU A 127 -12.43 1.46 6.10
CA LEU A 127 -12.00 0.81 4.87
C LEU A 127 -10.55 0.34 5.00
N VAL A 128 -10.30 -0.88 4.53
CA VAL A 128 -8.95 -1.42 4.30
C VAL A 128 -8.66 -1.22 2.81
N ILE A 129 -7.83 -0.23 2.49
CA ILE A 129 -7.55 0.17 1.11
C ILE A 129 -6.16 -0.34 0.73
N PRO A 130 -6.03 -1.37 -0.15
CA PRO A 130 -4.75 -1.75 -0.71
C PRO A 130 -4.28 -0.72 -1.73
N TRP A 131 -2.96 -0.58 -1.87
CA TRP A 131 -2.29 0.22 -2.89
C TRP A 131 -1.38 -0.70 -3.69
N VAL A 132 -1.42 -0.60 -5.02
CA VAL A 132 -0.49 -1.30 -5.90
C VAL A 132 0.15 -0.32 -6.88
N THR A 133 1.48 -0.41 -7.00
CA THR A 133 2.25 0.21 -8.07
C THR A 133 2.69 -0.91 -9.01
N TYR A 134 2.13 -0.93 -10.21
CA TYR A 134 2.31 -1.99 -11.22
C TYR A 134 3.61 -1.82 -12.02
N THR A 135 4.73 -1.68 -11.31
CA THR A 135 6.07 -1.76 -11.90
C THR A 135 6.53 -3.22 -11.99
N ASP A 136 7.73 -3.44 -12.50
CA ASP A 136 8.37 -4.75 -12.46
C ASP A 136 9.61 -4.74 -11.54
N PRO A 137 9.62 -5.49 -10.41
CA PRO A 137 8.46 -6.18 -9.82
C PRO A 137 7.42 -5.18 -9.29
N GLU A 138 6.20 -5.67 -9.05
CA GLU A 138 5.12 -4.86 -8.48
C GLU A 138 5.42 -4.51 -7.02
N VAL A 139 4.84 -3.40 -6.55
CA VAL A 139 4.89 -3.00 -5.15
C VAL A 139 3.48 -2.82 -4.64
N ALA A 140 3.03 -3.74 -3.79
CA ALA A 140 1.73 -3.68 -3.15
C ALA A 140 1.85 -3.46 -1.64
N HIS A 141 0.95 -2.68 -1.06
CA HIS A 141 0.87 -2.53 0.39
C HIS A 141 -0.55 -2.28 0.88
N VAL A 142 -0.80 -2.57 2.15
CA VAL A 142 -2.06 -2.31 2.83
C VAL A 142 -1.82 -2.09 4.32
N GLY A 143 -2.53 -1.15 4.93
CA GLY A 143 -2.45 -0.90 6.37
C GLY A 143 -1.18 -0.19 6.83
N ALA A 144 -0.65 -0.63 7.97
CA ALA A 144 0.59 -0.12 8.56
C ALA A 144 1.78 -0.28 7.59
N SER A 145 2.72 0.64 7.71
CA SER A 145 3.98 0.68 6.97
C SER A 145 5.19 0.32 7.85
N GLU A 146 6.36 0.16 7.26
CA GLU A 146 7.63 0.02 8.00
C GLU A 146 7.91 1.20 8.92
N GLU A 147 7.61 2.42 8.47
CA GLU A 147 7.76 3.63 9.29
C GLU A 147 6.84 3.60 10.52
N ASP A 148 5.63 3.05 10.38
CA ASP A 148 4.71 2.85 11.51
C ASP A 148 5.27 1.81 12.50
N VAL A 149 5.96 0.78 12.01
CA VAL A 149 6.62 -0.21 12.88
C VAL A 149 7.71 0.45 13.71
N GLU A 150 8.58 1.24 13.08
CA GLU A 150 9.65 1.98 13.77
C GLU A 150 9.10 2.94 14.83
N LYS A 151 8.01 3.66 14.51
CA LYS A 151 7.35 4.61 15.42
C LYS A 151 6.50 3.94 16.51
N SER A 152 6.26 2.63 16.43
CA SER A 152 5.34 1.93 17.33
C SER A 152 5.93 1.57 18.71
N ASP A 153 7.20 1.90 18.96
CA ASP A 153 7.92 1.57 20.20
C ASP A 153 7.83 0.07 20.54
N GLY A 154 8.07 -0.77 19.52
CA GLY A 154 8.09 -2.24 19.63
C GLY A 154 6.71 -2.91 19.71
N ARG A 155 5.61 -2.14 19.63
CA ARG A 155 4.26 -2.69 19.58
C ARG A 155 4.00 -3.49 18.30
N LEU A 156 4.33 -2.91 17.15
CA LEU A 156 4.24 -3.61 15.88
C LEU A 156 5.53 -4.39 15.64
N LYS A 157 5.39 -5.55 15.02
CA LYS A 157 6.49 -6.43 14.63
C LYS A 157 6.34 -6.86 13.19
N THR A 158 7.46 -7.15 12.54
CA THR A 158 7.52 -7.58 11.15
C THR A 158 7.86 -9.07 11.06
N ILE A 159 7.15 -9.79 10.20
CA ILE A 159 7.59 -11.08 9.66
C ILE A 159 8.02 -10.85 8.22
N SER A 160 9.25 -11.22 7.88
CA SER A 160 9.82 -11.05 6.54
C SER A 160 10.04 -12.40 5.88
N VAL A 161 9.53 -12.55 4.66
CA VAL A 161 9.70 -13.73 3.81
C VAL A 161 10.33 -13.29 2.49
N PRO A 162 11.60 -13.64 2.22
CA PRO A 162 12.22 -13.40 0.92
C PRO A 162 11.55 -14.25 -0.17
N LEU A 163 11.34 -13.68 -1.36
CA LEU A 163 10.81 -14.44 -2.51
C LEU A 163 11.77 -15.54 -2.97
N ALA A 164 13.07 -15.36 -2.75
CA ALA A 164 14.10 -16.38 -2.96
C ALA A 164 13.90 -17.68 -2.13
N GLU A 165 13.00 -17.70 -1.16
CA GLU A 165 12.65 -18.92 -0.42
C GLU A 165 11.28 -19.50 -0.80
N ILE A 166 10.70 -19.07 -1.92
CA ILE A 166 9.40 -19.51 -2.43
C ILE A 166 9.62 -20.32 -3.71
N ASP A 167 9.25 -21.60 -3.67
CA ASP A 167 9.52 -22.54 -4.77
C ASP A 167 8.99 -22.03 -6.12
N ARG A 168 7.78 -21.47 -6.14
CA ARG A 168 7.21 -20.92 -7.38
C ARG A 168 8.06 -19.79 -7.96
N ALA A 169 8.53 -18.88 -7.10
CA ALA A 169 9.37 -17.76 -7.51
C ALA A 169 10.74 -18.24 -8.03
N ILE A 170 11.29 -19.31 -7.46
CA ILE A 170 12.53 -19.92 -7.94
C ILE A 170 12.32 -20.54 -9.33
N VAL A 171 11.24 -21.28 -9.52
CA VAL A 171 10.90 -21.94 -10.80
C VAL A 171 10.68 -20.92 -11.91
N ASP A 172 10.09 -19.77 -11.58
CA ASP A 172 9.81 -18.70 -12.55
C ASP A 172 10.98 -17.71 -12.73
N ASP A 173 12.11 -17.89 -12.03
CA ASP A 173 13.25 -16.95 -11.99
C ASP A 173 12.87 -15.53 -11.49
N GLU A 174 11.88 -15.49 -10.59
CA GLU A 174 11.23 -14.30 -10.04
C GLU A 174 11.56 -14.13 -8.54
N THR A 175 12.81 -14.39 -8.17
CA THR A 175 13.24 -14.46 -6.76
C THR A 175 13.49 -13.09 -6.11
N ASP A 176 13.53 -12.03 -6.91
CA ASP A 176 13.75 -10.66 -6.45
C ASP A 176 12.53 -10.13 -5.67
N GLY A 177 12.72 -9.89 -4.37
CA GLY A 177 11.74 -9.20 -3.54
C GLY A 177 11.42 -9.89 -2.22
N PHE A 178 10.33 -9.47 -1.59
CA PHE A 178 9.91 -9.95 -0.27
C PHE A 178 8.43 -9.74 0.02
N VAL A 179 7.94 -10.47 1.02
CA VAL A 179 6.69 -10.22 1.72
C VAL A 179 7.00 -9.84 3.16
N HIS A 180 6.58 -8.64 3.56
CA HIS A 180 6.64 -8.15 4.94
C HIS A 180 5.23 -8.06 5.51
N VAL A 181 4.94 -8.80 6.58
CA VAL A 181 3.66 -8.71 7.30
C VAL A 181 3.88 -8.03 8.65
N TYR A 182 3.18 -6.92 8.88
CA TYR A 182 3.24 -6.17 10.12
C TYR A 182 2.10 -6.56 11.05
N HIS A 183 2.40 -6.84 12.32
CA HIS A 183 1.41 -7.37 13.25
C HIS A 183 1.53 -6.81 14.68
N ASP A 184 0.40 -6.80 15.39
CA ASP A 184 0.33 -6.57 16.84
C ASP A 184 -0.13 -7.88 17.49
N ARG A 185 0.79 -8.58 18.17
CA ARG A 185 0.54 -9.88 18.83
C ARG A 185 -0.19 -10.90 17.92
N GLY A 186 0.26 -11.03 16.67
CA GLY A 186 -0.29 -11.95 15.68
C GLY A 186 -1.46 -11.42 14.86
N ARG A 187 -2.14 -10.34 15.29
CA ARG A 187 -3.17 -9.67 14.47
C ARG A 187 -2.52 -8.85 13.38
N ILE A 188 -2.94 -9.05 12.14
CA ILE A 188 -2.38 -8.36 10.98
C ILE A 188 -2.78 -6.87 11.05
N ARG A 189 -1.80 -5.99 10.90
CA ARG A 189 -1.95 -4.53 10.90
C ARG A 189 -1.53 -3.89 9.59
N GLY A 190 -0.71 -4.57 8.81
CA GLY A 190 -0.41 -4.20 7.44
C GLY A 190 0.46 -5.24 6.75
N CYS A 191 0.73 -5.01 5.48
CA CYS A 191 1.64 -5.82 4.70
C CYS A 191 2.21 -4.98 3.56
N THR A 192 3.47 -5.24 3.23
CA THR A 192 4.15 -4.77 2.02
C THR A 192 4.65 -5.99 1.25
N ILE A 193 4.36 -6.04 -0.05
CA ILE A 193 4.78 -7.09 -0.97
C ILE A 193 5.52 -6.43 -2.11
N VAL A 194 6.75 -6.87 -2.34
CA VAL A 194 7.54 -6.56 -3.53
C VAL A 194 7.79 -7.88 -4.24
N ALA A 195 7.05 -8.14 -5.31
CA ALA A 195 7.11 -9.38 -6.06
C ALA A 195 6.35 -9.21 -7.39
N PRO A 196 6.59 -10.07 -8.39
CA PRO A 196 5.62 -10.27 -9.46
C PRO A 196 4.25 -10.66 -8.87
N HIS A 197 3.16 -10.17 -9.47
CA HIS A 197 1.79 -10.43 -9.01
C HIS A 197 1.48 -9.96 -7.57
N ALA A 198 2.23 -8.99 -7.01
CA ALA A 198 1.99 -8.45 -5.68
C ALA A 198 0.55 -7.90 -5.51
N GLY A 199 -0.03 -7.32 -6.57
CA GLY A 199 -1.39 -6.81 -6.60
C GLY A 199 -2.46 -7.89 -6.44
N GLU A 200 -2.21 -9.11 -6.93
CA GLU A 200 -3.10 -10.25 -6.73
C GLU A 200 -2.94 -10.83 -5.31
N MET A 201 -1.70 -10.86 -4.79
CA MET A 201 -1.41 -11.39 -3.45
C MET A 201 -1.94 -10.48 -2.32
N ILE A 202 -1.85 -9.16 -2.46
CA ILE A 202 -2.26 -8.22 -1.40
C ILE A 202 -3.76 -8.28 -1.08
N GLY A 203 -4.57 -8.77 -2.03
CA GLY A 203 -6.01 -8.97 -1.85
C GLY A 203 -6.34 -9.91 -0.70
N GLU A 204 -5.58 -11.00 -0.50
CA GLU A 204 -5.76 -11.92 0.62
C GLU A 204 -5.53 -11.22 1.96
N VAL A 205 -4.49 -10.39 2.04
CA VAL A 205 -4.18 -9.64 3.27
C VAL A 205 -5.24 -8.58 3.54
N ALA A 206 -5.70 -7.86 2.51
CA ALA A 206 -6.79 -6.89 2.64
C ALA A 206 -8.08 -7.56 3.14
N TYR A 207 -8.42 -8.73 2.61
CA TYR A 207 -9.54 -9.55 3.08
C TYR A 207 -9.35 -9.97 4.54
N ALA A 208 -8.18 -10.50 4.89
CA ALA A 208 -7.87 -10.93 6.24
C ALA A 208 -8.00 -9.76 7.23
N MET A 209 -7.40 -8.61 6.93
CA MET A 209 -7.49 -7.41 7.79
C MET A 209 -8.93 -6.93 7.98
N THR A 210 -9.72 -6.92 6.91
CA THR A 210 -11.15 -6.56 6.95
C THR A 210 -11.92 -7.41 7.96
N HIS A 211 -11.54 -8.69 8.11
CA HIS A 211 -12.17 -9.65 9.02
C HIS A 211 -11.39 -9.87 10.33
N GLY A 212 -10.40 -9.02 10.64
CA GLY A 212 -9.61 -9.13 11.88
C GLY A 212 -8.67 -10.35 11.92
N GLY A 213 -8.23 -10.82 10.76
CA GLY A 213 -7.36 -11.97 10.56
C GLY A 213 -6.00 -11.86 11.26
N THR A 214 -5.38 -13.03 11.42
CA THR A 214 -4.13 -13.20 12.16
C THR A 214 -3.13 -14.00 11.33
N LEU A 215 -1.84 -13.88 11.67
CA LEU A 215 -0.77 -14.70 11.11
C LEU A 215 -1.03 -16.21 11.35
N SER A 216 -1.59 -16.57 12.50
CA SER A 216 -2.02 -17.95 12.76
C SER A 216 -3.13 -18.41 11.81
N GLY A 217 -4.01 -17.49 11.39
CA GLY A 217 -5.02 -17.73 10.36
C GLY A 217 -4.39 -18.03 9.00
N LEU A 218 -3.48 -17.17 8.53
CA LEU A 218 -2.73 -17.41 7.28
C LEU A 218 -2.01 -18.77 7.29
N SER A 219 -1.43 -19.11 8.43
CA SER A 219 -0.73 -20.37 8.66
C SER A 219 -1.64 -21.61 8.71
N ALA A 220 -2.92 -21.43 9.02
CA ALA A 220 -3.93 -22.50 9.02
C ALA A 220 -4.64 -22.65 7.66
N THR A 221 -4.66 -21.59 6.85
CA THR A 221 -5.21 -21.61 5.50
C THR A 221 -4.37 -22.50 4.57
N ILE A 222 -5.03 -23.43 3.89
CA ILE A 222 -4.40 -24.24 2.84
C ILE A 222 -4.27 -23.34 1.60
N HIS A 223 -3.03 -22.99 1.26
CA HIS A 223 -2.71 -22.28 0.03
C HIS A 223 -2.37 -23.31 -1.06
N PRO A 224 -2.80 -23.11 -2.31
CA PRO A 224 -2.37 -23.94 -3.43
C PRO A 224 -0.85 -23.93 -3.59
N TYR A 225 -0.27 -25.10 -3.87
CA TYR A 225 1.16 -25.29 -4.12
C TYR A 225 1.39 -25.79 -5.56
N PRO A 226 2.40 -25.27 -6.29
CA PRO A 226 3.27 -24.15 -5.92
C PRO A 226 2.66 -22.80 -6.37
N THR A 227 2.56 -21.82 -5.46
CA THR A 227 2.17 -20.42 -5.83
C THR A 227 3.00 -19.39 -5.07
N GLN A 228 3.15 -18.18 -5.61
CA GLN A 228 3.85 -17.10 -4.88
C GLN A 228 3.10 -16.66 -3.62
N ALA A 229 1.77 -16.81 -3.60
CA ALA A 229 0.91 -16.54 -2.44
C ALA A 229 1.30 -17.38 -1.20
N GLU A 230 2.01 -18.50 -1.38
CA GLU A 230 2.53 -19.29 -0.25
C GLU A 230 3.50 -18.51 0.65
N ALA A 231 4.04 -17.38 0.19
CA ALA A 231 4.78 -16.46 1.03
C ALA A 231 3.94 -15.97 2.24
N LEU A 232 2.62 -15.79 2.06
CA LEU A 232 1.70 -15.40 3.14
C LEU A 232 1.50 -16.53 4.16
N ARG A 233 1.30 -17.77 3.69
CA ARG A 233 1.30 -18.97 4.55
C ARG A 233 2.60 -19.10 5.34
N LYS A 234 3.74 -18.94 4.66
CA LYS A 234 5.08 -19.04 5.24
C LYS A 234 5.31 -17.97 6.31
N ALA A 235 4.83 -16.75 6.10
CA ALA A 235 4.86 -15.71 7.13
C ALA A 235 4.07 -16.15 8.38
N GLY A 236 2.90 -16.75 8.19
CA GLY A 236 2.12 -17.36 9.26
C GLY A 236 2.87 -18.48 10.00
N ASP A 237 3.51 -19.39 9.26
CA ASP A 237 4.28 -20.50 9.84
C ASP A 237 5.50 -20.00 10.63
N MET A 238 6.20 -19.00 10.12
CA MET A 238 7.30 -18.33 10.82
C MET A 238 6.83 -17.74 12.14
N TYR A 239 5.67 -17.07 12.15
CA TYR A 239 5.07 -16.57 13.39
C TYR A 239 4.73 -17.72 14.36
N ARG A 240 4.10 -18.81 13.89
CA ARG A 240 3.81 -19.98 14.75
C ARG A 240 5.07 -20.61 15.33
N ARG A 241 6.17 -20.68 14.58
CA ARG A 241 7.45 -21.19 15.10
C ARG A 241 7.99 -20.37 16.27
N GLN A 242 7.71 -19.06 16.32
CA GLN A 242 8.09 -18.22 17.47
C GLN A 242 7.36 -18.62 18.76
N SER A 243 6.18 -19.26 18.66
CA SER A 243 5.45 -19.76 19.83
C SER A 243 6.09 -21.01 20.46
N LEU A 244 6.95 -21.74 19.73
CA LEU A 244 7.74 -22.87 20.24
C LEU A 244 8.93 -22.38 21.07
N THR A 245 8.62 -21.78 22.21
CA THR A 245 9.65 -21.26 23.13
C THR A 245 10.59 -22.38 23.61
N PRO A 246 11.84 -22.07 24.00
CA PRO A 246 12.77 -23.07 24.53
C PRO A 246 12.24 -23.86 25.74
N ARG A 247 11.29 -23.29 26.49
CA ARG A 247 10.60 -23.99 27.59
C ARG A 247 9.61 -25.02 27.07
N VAL A 248 8.76 -24.63 26.13
CA VAL A 248 7.81 -25.54 25.46
C VAL A 248 8.55 -26.66 24.75
N ARG A 249 9.62 -26.35 24.01
CA ARG A 249 10.46 -27.35 23.35
C ARG A 249 11.07 -28.35 24.33
N ARG A 250 11.61 -27.88 25.47
CA ARG A 250 12.14 -28.77 26.52
C ARG A 250 11.07 -29.64 27.14
N TRP A 251 9.88 -29.09 27.38
CA TRP A 251 8.76 -29.86 27.92
C TRP A 251 8.30 -30.95 26.94
N LEU A 252 8.10 -30.59 25.66
CA LEU A 252 7.75 -31.55 24.60
C LEU A 252 8.80 -32.65 24.46
N ALA A 253 10.09 -32.29 24.49
CA ALA A 253 11.17 -33.27 24.43
C ALA A 253 11.13 -34.26 25.61
N ARG A 254 10.84 -33.78 26.83
CA ARG A 254 10.66 -34.65 28.00
C ARG A 254 9.43 -35.53 27.89
N TYR A 255 8.33 -34.99 27.39
CA TYR A 255 7.09 -35.76 27.17
C TYR A 255 7.33 -36.88 26.15
N PHE A 256 7.89 -36.58 24.98
CA PHE A 256 8.16 -37.58 23.95
C PHE A 256 9.21 -38.63 24.36
N ALA A 257 10.17 -38.24 25.20
CA ALA A 257 11.14 -39.19 25.78
C ALA A 257 10.50 -40.14 26.81
N TRP A 258 9.42 -39.72 27.47
CA TRP A 258 8.67 -40.56 28.42
C TRP A 258 7.65 -41.48 27.73
N THR A 259 7.12 -41.08 26.57
CA THR A 259 6.17 -41.88 25.78
C THR A 259 6.85 -42.88 24.83
N ARG A 260 8.19 -42.92 24.80
CA ARG A 260 9.00 -43.94 24.11
C ARG A 260 9.41 -45.02 25.09
#